data_AF-A0A9D6K276-F1
#
_entry.id   AF-A0A9D6K276-F1
#
_cell.length_a   1.000
_cell.length_b   1.000
_cell.length_c   1.000
_cell.angle_alpha   90.00
_cell.angle_beta   90.00
_cell.angle_gamma   90.00
#
_symmetry.space_group_name_H-M   'P 1'
#
loop_
_entity.id
_entity.type
_entity.pdbx_description
1 polymer ?
#
loop_
_entity_poly.entity_id
_entity_poly.type
_entity_poly.pdbx_seq_one_letter_code
_entity_poly.pdbx_strand_id
1 'polypeptide(L)' 'PRWSYATQGGVNSSPRVAGGALYFGSTDGHLYCLDASNGNLRWRFATGGPIPGSPTIAGNLVFLGSMDHHLYALPV' A
#
# COMPACT_ATOMS: atom_id res chain seq x y z
N PRO A 1 -8.35 -18.31 -7.29
CA PRO A 1 -7.18 -17.38 -7.27
C PRO A 1 -6.06 -18.01 -6.42
N ARG A 2 -4.79 -17.62 -6.62
CA ARG A 2 -3.68 -18.10 -5.78
C ARG A 2 -3.79 -17.60 -4.33
N TRP A 3 -4.22 -16.35 -4.14
CA TRP A 3 -4.62 -15.76 -2.86
C TRP A 3 -5.43 -14.47 -3.10
N SER A 4 -6.07 -13.93 -2.06
CA SER A 4 -6.75 -12.63 -2.04
C SER A 4 -6.67 -12.00 -0.66
N TYR A 5 -6.64 -10.66 -0.58
CA TYR A 5 -6.62 -9.93 0.69
C TYR A 5 -7.73 -8.88 0.72
N ALA A 6 -8.56 -8.89 1.75
CA ALA A 6 -9.67 -7.95 1.89
C ALA A 6 -9.21 -6.67 2.61
N THR A 7 -9.59 -5.51 2.06
CA THR A 7 -9.47 -4.22 2.75
C THR A 7 -10.87 -3.68 3.07
N GLN A 8 -10.97 -2.61 3.86
CA GLN A 8 -12.25 -2.03 4.24
C GLN A 8 -12.71 -0.93 3.26
N GLY A 9 -11.95 -0.72 2.20
CA GLY A 9 -12.22 0.27 1.15
C GLY A 9 -11.93 -0.29 -0.25
N GLY A 10 -12.15 0.53 -1.26
CA GLY A 10 -11.77 0.22 -2.63
C GLY A 10 -10.25 0.20 -2.78
N VAL A 11 -9.73 -0.81 -3.47
CA VAL A 11 -8.34 -0.83 -3.92
C VAL A 11 -8.30 -0.24 -5.32
N ASN A 12 -8.15 1.08 -5.39
CA ASN A 12 -8.13 1.83 -6.65
C ASN A 12 -6.70 2.03 -7.18
N SER A 13 -5.71 1.83 -6.31
CA SER A 13 -4.29 2.00 -6.64
C SER A 13 -3.73 0.83 -7.44
N SER A 14 -2.75 1.08 -8.31
CA SER A 14 -1.94 0.00 -8.89
C SER A 14 -0.91 -0.48 -7.86
N PRO A 15 -0.76 -1.79 -7.64
CA PRO A 15 0.23 -2.28 -6.70
C PRO A 15 1.68 -2.09 -7.19
N ARG A 16 2.64 -2.12 -6.26
CA ARG A 16 4.08 -2.19 -6.52
C ARG A 16 4.71 -3.36 -5.78
N VAL A 17 5.68 -4.02 -6.41
CA VAL A 17 6.43 -5.14 -5.82
C VAL A 17 7.89 -4.75 -5.68
N ALA A 18 8.48 -4.99 -4.50
CA ALA A 18 9.92 -4.91 -4.26
C ALA A 18 10.30 -5.86 -3.13
N GLY A 19 11.45 -6.55 -3.23
CA GLY A 19 11.95 -7.40 -2.14
C GLY A 19 10.99 -8.50 -1.67
N GLY A 20 10.13 -9.01 -2.56
CA GLY A 20 9.09 -9.99 -2.21
C GLY A 20 7.90 -9.43 -1.42
N ALA A 21 7.85 -8.11 -1.20
CA ALA A 21 6.70 -7.41 -0.66
C ALA A 21 5.87 -6.75 -1.77
N LEU A 22 4.56 -6.65 -1.55
CA LEU A 22 3.58 -6.01 -2.40
C LEU A 22 2.96 -4.83 -1.64
N TYR A 23 3.03 -3.64 -2.22
CA TYR A 23 2.54 -2.39 -1.64
C TYR A 23 1.35 -1.86 -2.45
N PHE A 24 0.28 -1.44 -1.78
CA PHE A 24 -0.86 -0.77 -2.42
C PHE A 24 -1.65 0.08 -1.41
N GLY A 25 -2.22 1.17 -1.89
CA GLY A 25 -3.12 2.04 -1.13
C GLY A 25 -4.59 1.64 -1.29
N SER A 26 -5.38 1.89 -0.25
CA SER A 26 -6.83 1.69 -0.23
C SER A 26 -7.56 3.00 0.13
N THR A 27 -8.82 3.11 -0.30
CA THR A 27 -9.68 4.22 0.11
C THR A 27 -10.09 4.17 1.58
N ASP A 28 -9.79 3.08 2.29
CA ASP A 28 -9.92 3.01 3.76
C ASP A 28 -8.80 3.75 4.52
N GLY A 29 -7.92 4.45 3.79
CA GLY A 29 -6.85 5.25 4.36
C GLY A 29 -5.65 4.45 4.84
N HIS A 30 -5.43 3.24 4.32
CA HIS A 30 -4.25 2.45 4.63
C HIS A 30 -3.36 2.17 3.41
N LEU A 31 -2.04 2.31 3.61
CA LEU A 31 -1.05 1.64 2.78
C LEU A 31 -0.86 0.23 3.34
N TYR A 32 -1.04 -0.78 2.49
CA TYR A 32 -0.81 -2.17 2.82
C TYR A 32 0.53 -2.64 2.28
N CYS A 33 1.25 -3.45 3.07
CA CYS A 33 2.39 -4.23 2.66
C CYS A 33 2.08 -5.71 2.91
N LEU A 34 1.98 -6.49 1.84
CA LEU A 34 1.75 -7.92 1.88
C LEU A 34 2.98 -8.69 1.40
N ASP A 35 3.09 -9.94 1.80
CA ASP A 35 3.97 -10.89 1.13
C ASP A 35 3.41 -11.21 -0.26
N ALA A 36 4.22 -10.99 -1.30
CA ALA A 36 3.77 -11.15 -2.68
C ALA A 36 3.48 -12.61 -3.06
N SER A 37 4.06 -13.59 -2.35
CA SER A 37 3.94 -15.01 -2.69
C SER A 37 2.65 -15.65 -2.18
N ASN A 38 2.16 -15.20 -1.01
CA ASN A 38 1.05 -15.82 -0.29
C ASN A 38 -0.05 -14.84 0.15
N GLY A 39 0.15 -13.53 0.01
CA GLY A 39 -0.84 -12.50 0.35
C GLY A 39 -0.95 -12.19 1.84
N ASN A 40 -0.07 -12.73 2.69
CA ASN A 40 -0.08 -12.46 4.13
C ASN A 40 0.28 -11.01 4.41
N LEU A 41 -0.44 -10.38 5.34
CA LEU A 41 -0.11 -9.04 5.81
C LEU A 41 1.26 -9.04 6.50
N ARG A 42 2.19 -8.22 5.99
CA ARG A 42 3.44 -7.91 6.69
C ARG A 42 3.22 -6.74 7.65
N TRP A 43 2.65 -5.65 7.13
CA TRP A 43 2.25 -4.48 7.92
C TRP A 43 1.27 -3.59 7.15
N ARG A 44 0.65 -2.64 7.84
CA ARG A 44 -0.11 -1.53 7.22
C ARG A 44 0.18 -0.22 7.94
N PHE A 45 0.08 0.88 7.21
CA PHE A 45 0.23 2.23 7.72
C PHE A 45 -1.04 3.01 7.51
N ALA A 46 -1.57 3.65 8.56
CA ALA A 46 -2.78 4.45 8.50
C ALA A 46 -2.44 5.92 8.19
N THR A 47 -3.14 6.49 7.23
CA THR A 47 -3.15 7.92 6.91
C THR A 47 -4.43 8.57 7.45
N GLY A 48 -4.51 9.91 7.43
CA GLY A 48 -5.70 10.65 7.84
C GLY A 48 -6.85 10.62 6.82
N GLY A 49 -6.61 10.12 5.60
CA GLY A 49 -7.58 10.07 4.53
C GLY A 49 -7.30 8.97 3.49
N PRO A 50 -8.19 8.79 2.50
CA PRO A 50 -8.04 7.80 1.43
C PRO A 50 -6.71 7.88 0.67
N ILE A 51 -6.19 6.74 0.20
CA ILE A 51 -5.01 6.67 -0.67
C ILE A 51 -5.45 6.22 -2.07
N PRO A 52 -5.86 7.15 -2.95
CA PRO A 52 -6.27 6.82 -4.32
C PRO A 52 -5.06 6.59 -5.25
N GLY A 53 -3.88 7.10 -4.88
CA GLY A 53 -2.67 7.05 -5.69
C GLY A 53 -1.95 5.71 -5.64
N SER A 54 -1.15 5.43 -6.68
CA SER A 54 -0.28 4.25 -6.70
C SER A 54 1.01 4.52 -5.93
N PRO A 55 1.46 3.60 -5.05
CA PRO A 55 2.75 3.75 -4.38
C PRO A 55 3.89 3.80 -5.41
N THR A 56 4.99 4.45 -5.05
CA THR A 56 6.24 4.48 -5.83
C THR A 56 7.39 4.08 -4.92
N ILE A 57 8.31 3.26 -5.41
CA ILE A 57 9.47 2.82 -4.62
C ILE A 57 10.71 3.44 -5.23
N ALA A 58 11.53 4.09 -4.40
CA ALA A 58 12.84 4.60 -4.78
C ALA A 58 13.84 4.35 -3.65
N GLY A 59 14.90 3.61 -3.95
CA GLY A 59 15.86 3.15 -2.94
C GLY A 59 15.17 2.24 -1.90
N ASN A 60 15.30 2.61 -0.62
CA ASN A 60 14.69 1.90 0.51
C ASN A 60 13.41 2.58 1.03
N LEU A 61 12.75 3.40 0.21
CA LEU A 61 11.52 4.10 0.57
C LEU A 61 10.37 3.79 -0.39
N VAL A 62 9.18 3.62 0.19
CA VAL A 62 7.89 3.66 -0.52
C VAL A 62 7.22 5.02 -0.27
N PHE A 63 6.79 5.64 -1.35
CA PHE A 63 6.14 6.95 -1.38
C PHE A 63 4.68 6.80 -1.79
N LEU A 64 3.79 7.54 -1.14
CA LEU A 64 2.37 7.61 -1.49
C LEU A 64 1.78 8.98 -1.18
N GLY A 65 0.79 9.40 -1.97
CA GLY A 65 -0.03 10.57 -1.65
C GLY A 65 -1.36 10.13 -1.02
N SER A 66 -1.80 10.86 0.00
CA SER A 66 -3.11 10.66 0.63
C SER A 66 -3.99 11.89 0.47
N MET A 67 -5.30 11.67 0.54
CA MET A 67 -6.31 12.73 0.53
C MET A 67 -6.36 13.56 1.83
N ASP A 68 -5.54 13.23 2.83
CA ASP A 68 -5.32 14.06 4.01
C ASP A 68 -4.35 15.24 3.79
N HIS A 69 -4.07 15.57 2.53
CA HIS A 69 -3.16 16.63 2.11
C HIS A 69 -1.67 16.36 2.36
N HIS A 70 -1.27 15.11 2.64
CA HIS A 70 0.12 14.73 2.84
C HIS A 70 0.66 13.75 1.79
N LEU A 71 1.97 13.85 1.55
CA LEU A 71 2.80 12.81 0.94
C LEU A 71 3.53 12.08 2.07
N TYR A 72 3.47 10.75 2.06
CA TYR A 72 4.20 9.91 3.01
C TYR A 72 5.37 9.22 2.33
N ALA A 73 6.48 9.08 3.08
CA ALA A 73 7.62 8.25 2.73
C ALA A 73 7.88 7.28 3.88
N LEU A 74 7.84 5.98 3.60
CA LEU A 74 7.99 4.92 4.60
C LEU A 74 9.12 3.97 4.15
N PRO A 75 9.89 3.37 5.07
CA PRO A 75 10.81 2.30 4.71
C PRO A 75 10.09 1.14 4.01
N VAL A 76 10.70 0.56 2.97
CA VAL A 76 10.22 -0.70 2.36
C VAL A 76 10.44 -1.90 3.28
#